data_AF-A0A2S5CIQ1-F1
#
_entry.id   AF-A0A2S5CIQ1-F1
#
_cell.length_a   1.000
_cell.length_b   1.000
_cell.length_c   1.000
_cell.angle_alpha   90.00
_cell.angle_beta   90.00
_cell.angle_gamma   90.00
#
_symmetry.space_group_name_H-M   'P 1'
#
loop_
_entity.id
_entity.type
_entity.pdbx_description
1 polymer ?
#
loop_
_entity_poly.entity_id
_entity_poly.type
_entity_poly.pdbx_seq_one_letter_code
_entity_poly.pdbx_strand_id
1 'polypeptide(L)'
;MKFAVSRLLAKLDISIRTGLSDRWSMFVDWAKPQRINKMEKIDRALVIRYGEYLQTLVAKNEMLPSIAQGYVLAVNTVMDSATEHGWKNVSPTNDCGIWEASIYCCACGIDVDARLTDGGEIYPYRIDLQNQPFWCCDTCGNFVGCHHKTKAYTTPIGCIPTSEIKYARKIIHALLDRIWQSGRIGRSELYQAISDEVGCEYHTANIRSIEEARTVYRIVHKYS
;
A
#
# COMPACT_ATOMS: atom_id res chain seq x y z
N MET A 1 -15.63 -9.59 -23.67
CA MET A 1 -16.64 -9.46 -22.59
C MET A 1 -16.96 -7.98 -22.41
N LYS A 2 -18.24 -7.58 -22.26
CA LYS A 2 -18.56 -6.25 -21.68
C LYS A 2 -17.89 -6.16 -20.30
N PHE A 3 -17.69 -4.96 -19.72
CA PHE A 3 -17.04 -4.75 -18.40
C PHE A 3 -17.79 -5.40 -17.21
N ALA A 4 -18.00 -6.71 -17.23
CA ALA A 4 -18.69 -7.49 -16.24
C ALA A 4 -17.66 -8.06 -15.26
N VAL A 5 -17.27 -7.25 -14.28
CA VAL A 5 -16.23 -7.63 -13.30
C VAL A 5 -16.81 -8.44 -12.15
N SER A 6 -18.14 -8.49 -11.99
CA SER A 6 -18.83 -9.23 -10.94
C SER A 6 -18.42 -10.71 -10.84
N ARG A 7 -18.15 -11.38 -11.96
CA ARG A 7 -17.62 -12.76 -11.98
C ARG A 7 -16.16 -12.87 -11.57
N LEU A 8 -15.34 -11.86 -11.88
CA LEU A 8 -13.91 -11.82 -11.52
C LEU A 8 -13.74 -11.50 -10.03
N LEU A 9 -14.52 -10.57 -9.50
CA LEU A 9 -14.49 -10.17 -8.09
C LEU A 9 -15.08 -11.22 -7.14
N ALA A 10 -15.85 -12.18 -7.65
CA ALA A 10 -16.47 -13.22 -6.82
C ALA A 10 -15.44 -14.11 -6.08
N LYS A 11 -14.20 -14.16 -6.59
CA LYS A 11 -13.08 -14.91 -5.99
C LYS A 11 -12.32 -14.13 -4.92
N LEU A 12 -12.60 -12.84 -4.74
CA LEU A 12 -11.92 -11.97 -3.79
C LEU A 12 -12.74 -11.80 -2.49
N ASP A 13 -12.02 -11.54 -1.39
CA ASP A 13 -12.61 -11.18 -0.10
C ASP A 13 -13.63 -10.04 -0.24
N ILE A 14 -14.71 -10.08 0.56
CA ILE A 14 -15.84 -9.14 0.48
C ILE A 14 -15.40 -7.68 0.67
N SER A 15 -14.47 -7.42 1.60
CA SER A 15 -13.99 -6.06 1.89
C SER A 15 -13.13 -5.49 0.74
N ILE A 16 -12.37 -6.36 0.08
CA ILE A 16 -11.55 -6.02 -1.10
C ILE A 16 -12.46 -5.73 -2.29
N ARG A 17 -13.52 -6.54 -2.46
CA ARG A 17 -14.47 -6.45 -3.57
C ARG A 17 -15.26 -5.14 -3.62
N THR A 18 -15.72 -4.60 -2.49
CA THR A 18 -16.48 -3.35 -2.48
C THR A 18 -15.60 -2.16 -2.90
N GLY A 19 -14.45 -1.99 -2.25
CA GLY A 19 -13.50 -0.91 -2.57
C GLY A 19 -12.86 -1.04 -3.95
N LEU A 20 -12.69 -2.26 -4.48
CA LEU A 20 -12.19 -2.50 -5.84
C LEU A 20 -13.27 -2.21 -6.90
N SER A 21 -14.53 -2.57 -6.64
CA SER A 21 -15.66 -2.32 -7.55
C SER A 21 -15.91 -0.83 -7.78
N ASP A 22 -15.87 -0.02 -6.72
CA ASP A 22 -16.06 1.44 -6.83
C ASP A 22 -14.95 2.08 -7.66
N ARG A 23 -13.69 1.69 -7.40
CA ARG A 23 -12.52 2.18 -8.13
C ARG A 23 -12.51 1.75 -9.59
N TRP A 24 -12.92 0.52 -9.87
CA TRP A 24 -13.09 0.04 -11.23
C TRP A 24 -14.18 0.81 -12.00
N SER A 25 -15.28 1.16 -11.33
CA SER A 25 -16.38 1.90 -11.96
C SER A 25 -15.94 3.28 -12.46
N MET A 26 -15.05 3.96 -11.72
CA MET A 26 -14.44 5.22 -12.15
C MET A 26 -13.68 5.07 -13.48
N PHE A 27 -12.90 3.99 -13.66
CA PHE A 27 -12.22 3.72 -14.93
C PHE A 27 -13.23 3.47 -16.06
N VAL A 28 -14.27 2.67 -15.80
CA VAL A 28 -15.31 2.37 -16.79
C VAL A 28 -16.03 3.64 -17.25
N ASP A 29 -16.36 4.54 -16.32
CA ASP A 29 -17.05 5.79 -16.65
C ASP A 29 -16.16 6.74 -17.45
N TRP A 30 -14.86 6.77 -17.18
CA TRP A 30 -13.89 7.48 -18.03
C TRP A 30 -13.71 6.84 -19.42
N ALA A 31 -13.74 5.50 -19.52
CA ALA A 31 -13.51 4.76 -20.75
C ALA A 31 -14.72 4.77 -21.72
N LYS A 32 -15.94 4.84 -21.18
CA LYS A 32 -17.20 4.80 -21.96
C LYS A 32 -17.27 5.90 -23.04
N PRO A 33 -17.04 7.21 -22.75
CA PRO A 33 -17.04 8.27 -23.77
C PRO A 33 -16.03 8.03 -24.90
N GLN A 34 -14.94 7.33 -24.61
CA GLN A 34 -13.89 6.98 -25.57
C GLN A 34 -14.25 5.74 -26.42
N ARG A 35 -15.48 5.23 -26.30
CA ARG A 35 -16.00 4.03 -27.00
C ARG A 35 -15.23 2.74 -26.67
N ILE A 36 -14.63 2.71 -25.48
CA ILE A 36 -13.97 1.53 -24.93
C ILE A 36 -14.96 0.85 -23.98
N ASN A 37 -15.44 -0.32 -24.38
CA ASN A 37 -16.53 -1.03 -23.69
C ASN A 37 -16.30 -2.55 -23.58
N LYS A 38 -15.09 -2.99 -23.90
CA LYS A 38 -14.64 -4.39 -23.93
C LYS A 38 -13.29 -4.48 -23.23
N MET A 39 -13.14 -5.48 -22.36
CA MET A 39 -11.88 -5.66 -21.62
C MET A 39 -10.70 -5.98 -22.54
N GLU A 40 -10.95 -6.61 -23.68
CA GLU A 40 -9.93 -6.94 -24.69
C GLU A 40 -9.29 -5.69 -25.35
N LYS A 41 -9.90 -4.52 -25.17
CA LYS A 41 -9.36 -3.24 -25.65
C LYS A 41 -8.54 -2.52 -24.59
N ILE A 42 -8.44 -3.06 -23.39
CA ILE A 42 -7.62 -2.49 -22.33
C ILE A 42 -6.20 -3.01 -22.51
N ASP A 43 -5.29 -2.11 -22.87
CA ASP A 43 -3.87 -2.35 -22.92
C ASP A 43 -3.12 -1.41 -21.97
N ARG A 44 -1.81 -1.63 -21.82
CA ARG A 44 -0.97 -0.80 -20.95
C ARG A 44 -1.04 0.69 -21.31
N ALA A 45 -1.07 1.02 -22.60
CA ALA A 45 -1.11 2.41 -23.07
C ALA A 45 -2.43 3.11 -22.69
N LEU A 46 -3.55 2.39 -22.70
CA LEU A 46 -4.83 2.92 -22.24
C LEU A 46 -4.80 3.24 -20.74
N VAL A 47 -4.22 2.35 -19.93
CA VAL A 47 -4.13 2.56 -18.47
C VAL A 47 -3.20 3.73 -18.15
N ILE A 48 -2.13 3.93 -18.91
CA ILE A 48 -1.27 5.12 -18.79
C ILE A 48 -2.07 6.39 -19.09
N ARG A 49 -2.84 6.44 -20.19
CA ARG A 49 -3.72 7.59 -20.50
C ARG A 49 -4.76 7.85 -19.42
N TYR A 50 -5.27 6.80 -18.79
CA TYR A 50 -6.15 6.95 -17.64
C TYR A 50 -5.41 7.58 -16.46
N GLY A 51 -4.19 7.14 -16.20
CA GLY A 51 -3.30 7.75 -15.20
C GLY A 51 -3.00 9.22 -15.47
N GLU A 52 -2.68 9.59 -16.71
CA GLU A 52 -2.48 10.99 -17.13
C GLU A 52 -3.74 11.83 -16.86
N TYR A 53 -4.92 11.31 -17.17
CA TYR A 53 -6.18 11.96 -16.83
C TYR A 53 -6.32 12.19 -15.33
N LEU A 54 -6.04 11.17 -14.50
CA LEU A 54 -6.09 11.29 -13.05
C LEU A 54 -5.06 12.31 -12.53
N GLN A 55 -3.88 12.35 -13.12
CA GLN A 55 -2.86 13.35 -12.80
C GLN A 55 -3.36 14.77 -13.08
N THR A 56 -4.21 14.99 -14.09
CA THR A 56 -4.82 16.31 -14.31
C THR A 56 -5.79 16.72 -13.20
N LEU A 57 -6.51 15.76 -12.61
CA LEU A 57 -7.41 16.02 -11.47
C LEU A 57 -6.60 16.35 -10.22
N VAL A 58 -5.48 15.63 -10.02
CA VAL A 58 -4.52 15.90 -8.96
C VAL A 58 -3.93 17.29 -9.09
N ALA A 59 -3.47 17.68 -10.28
CA ALA A 59 -2.90 19.01 -10.53
C ALA A 59 -3.90 20.15 -10.30
N LYS A 60 -5.20 19.88 -10.41
CA LYS A 60 -6.28 20.83 -10.10
C LYS A 60 -6.73 20.83 -8.65
N ASN A 61 -6.12 20.00 -7.78
CA ASN A 61 -6.57 19.74 -6.42
C ASN A 61 -8.01 19.18 -6.32
N GLU A 62 -8.51 18.55 -7.39
CA GLU A 62 -9.82 17.88 -7.42
C GLU A 62 -9.72 16.44 -6.90
N MET A 63 -8.51 15.91 -6.76
CA MET A 63 -8.23 14.55 -6.30
C MET A 63 -6.90 14.49 -5.55
N LEU A 64 -6.84 13.73 -4.46
CA LEU A 64 -5.57 13.42 -3.79
C LEU A 64 -4.75 12.43 -4.64
N PRO A 65 -3.43 12.61 -4.75
CA PRO A 65 -2.56 11.68 -5.48
C PRO A 65 -2.75 10.21 -5.08
N SER A 66 -2.90 9.88 -3.79
CA SER A 66 -3.11 8.51 -3.27
C SER A 66 -4.40 7.88 -3.77
N ILE A 67 -5.46 8.68 -3.89
CA ILE A 67 -6.73 8.24 -4.45
C ILE A 67 -6.58 7.96 -5.94
N ALA A 68 -5.91 8.86 -6.67
CA ALA A 68 -5.59 8.69 -8.10
C ALA A 68 -4.75 7.43 -8.34
N GLN A 69 -3.70 7.20 -7.56
CA GLN A 69 -2.90 5.98 -7.60
C GLN A 69 -3.74 4.74 -7.34
N GLY A 70 -4.64 4.80 -6.36
CA GLY A 70 -5.56 3.74 -6.02
C GLY A 70 -6.48 3.32 -7.18
N TYR A 71 -6.86 4.25 -8.05
CA TYR A 71 -7.64 3.96 -9.26
C TYR A 71 -6.83 3.22 -10.32
N VAL A 72 -5.58 3.58 -10.55
CA VAL A 72 -4.69 2.85 -11.48
C VAL A 72 -4.45 1.41 -10.99
N LEU A 73 -4.19 1.23 -9.69
CA LEU A 73 -4.01 -0.10 -9.10
C LEU A 73 -5.26 -1.00 -9.20
N ALA A 74 -6.45 -0.40 -9.12
CA ALA A 74 -7.69 -1.14 -9.33
C ALA A 74 -7.78 -1.72 -10.73
N VAL A 75 -7.34 -0.98 -11.75
CA VAL A 75 -7.29 -1.47 -13.14
C VAL A 75 -6.29 -2.61 -13.28
N ASN A 76 -5.08 -2.46 -12.73
CA ASN A 76 -4.09 -3.55 -12.72
C ASN A 76 -4.65 -4.83 -12.12
N THR A 77 -5.27 -4.75 -10.94
CA THR A 77 -5.82 -5.94 -10.24
C THR A 77 -6.90 -6.64 -11.08
N VAL A 78 -7.79 -5.87 -11.70
CA VAL A 78 -8.86 -6.43 -12.55
C VAL A 78 -8.28 -7.06 -13.81
N MET A 79 -7.31 -6.41 -14.45
CA MET A 79 -6.70 -6.90 -15.68
C MET A 79 -5.82 -8.13 -15.44
N ASP A 80 -5.07 -8.16 -14.35
CA ASP A 80 -4.29 -9.32 -13.91
C ASP A 80 -5.20 -10.55 -13.73
N SER A 81 -6.31 -10.36 -13.02
CA SER A 81 -7.33 -11.42 -12.86
C SER A 81 -7.97 -11.84 -14.19
N ALA A 82 -8.24 -10.89 -15.09
CA ALA A 82 -8.88 -11.16 -16.38
C ALA A 82 -7.95 -11.82 -17.42
N THR A 83 -6.63 -11.71 -17.22
CA THR A 83 -5.60 -12.24 -18.13
C THR A 83 -4.88 -13.45 -17.54
N GLU A 84 -5.43 -14.06 -16.49
CA GLU A 84 -4.84 -15.23 -15.81
C GLU A 84 -3.39 -14.98 -15.38
N HIS A 85 -3.15 -13.81 -14.77
CA HIS A 85 -1.83 -13.33 -14.32
C HIS A 85 -0.82 -13.01 -15.44
N GLY A 86 -1.30 -12.81 -16.67
CA GLY A 86 -0.50 -12.36 -17.81
C GLY A 86 -0.39 -10.84 -17.95
N TRP A 87 -0.94 -10.06 -17.01
CA TRP A 87 -0.97 -8.60 -17.11
C TRP A 87 0.37 -7.97 -16.73
N LYS A 88 0.84 -7.03 -17.55
CA LYS A 88 1.99 -6.19 -17.21
C LYS A 88 1.51 -4.93 -16.49
N ASN A 89 1.75 -4.87 -15.18
CA ASN A 89 1.30 -3.75 -14.35
C ASN A 89 1.78 -2.38 -14.84
N VAL A 90 0.91 -1.40 -14.65
CA VAL A 90 1.17 0.03 -14.88
C VAL A 90 1.45 0.68 -13.53
N SER A 91 2.64 1.25 -13.37
CA SER A 91 3.03 1.96 -12.15
C SER A 91 2.34 3.32 -12.10
N PRO A 92 1.51 3.62 -11.09
CA PRO A 92 0.84 4.91 -10.99
C PRO A 92 1.82 6.10 -10.86
N THR A 93 3.03 5.84 -10.37
CA THR A 93 4.09 6.85 -10.20
C THR A 93 4.97 6.90 -11.44
N ASN A 94 5.73 5.84 -11.74
CA ASN A 94 6.68 5.86 -12.86
C ASN A 94 6.01 5.98 -14.23
N ASP A 95 4.89 5.30 -14.45
CA ASP A 95 4.24 5.29 -15.77
C ASP A 95 3.25 6.44 -15.92
N CYS A 96 2.58 6.85 -14.84
CA CYS A 96 1.51 7.86 -14.91
C CYS A 96 1.88 9.22 -14.31
N GLY A 97 3.03 9.34 -13.63
CA GLY A 97 3.48 10.59 -13.01
C GLY A 97 2.72 11.02 -11.76
N ILE A 98 1.90 10.13 -11.16
CA ILE A 98 1.07 10.44 -9.99
C ILE A 98 1.90 10.23 -8.73
N TRP A 99 2.80 11.16 -8.43
CA TRP A 99 3.65 11.10 -7.25
C TRP A 99 2.89 11.52 -5.99
N GLU A 100 2.96 10.69 -4.96
CA GLU A 100 2.71 11.07 -3.58
C GLU A 100 3.71 10.35 -2.70
N ALA A 101 3.96 10.93 -1.53
CA ALA A 101 4.77 10.36 -0.47
C ALA A 101 6.28 10.48 -0.71
N SER A 102 6.77 11.67 -0.35
CA SER A 102 8.05 11.80 0.32
C SER A 102 8.01 10.90 1.58
N ILE A 103 8.64 9.72 1.51
CA ILE A 103 8.70 8.77 2.63
C ILE A 103 10.13 8.70 3.15
N TYR A 104 10.31 8.83 4.46
CA TYR A 104 11.62 8.64 5.08
C TYR A 104 12.15 7.22 4.82
N CYS A 105 13.34 7.12 4.23
CA CYS A 105 14.05 5.87 4.03
C CYS A 105 15.16 5.70 5.06
N CYS A 106 15.07 4.68 5.91
CA CYS A 106 16.04 4.43 6.97
C CYS A 106 17.41 4.02 6.42
N ALA A 107 17.48 3.45 5.21
CA ALA A 107 18.74 3.10 4.57
C ALA A 107 19.43 4.34 3.95
N CYS A 108 18.67 5.21 3.28
CA CYS A 108 19.22 6.41 2.65
C CYS A 108 19.39 7.58 3.64
N GLY A 109 18.70 7.54 4.79
CA GLY A 109 18.74 8.58 5.81
C GLY A 109 18.00 9.86 5.45
N ILE A 110 17.22 9.86 4.37
CA ILE A 110 16.51 11.01 3.82
C ILE A 110 15.07 10.63 3.46
N ASP A 111 14.21 11.63 3.32
CA ASP A 111 12.94 11.46 2.63
C ASP A 111 13.19 11.25 1.13
N VAL A 112 12.56 10.23 0.56
CA VAL A 112 12.69 9.88 -0.86
C VAL A 112 11.33 9.96 -1.54
N ASP A 113 11.36 10.28 -2.83
CA ASP A 113 10.21 10.10 -3.73
C ASP A 113 10.03 8.59 -3.95
N ALA A 114 9.32 7.95 -3.02
CA ALA A 114 9.11 6.52 -3.07
C ALA A 114 8.21 6.18 -4.26
N ARG A 115 8.50 5.04 -4.90
CA ARG A 115 7.70 4.52 -6.00
C ARG A 115 6.64 3.56 -5.47
N LEU A 116 5.40 3.77 -5.88
CA LEU A 116 4.33 2.81 -5.62
C LEU A 116 4.45 1.62 -6.59
N THR A 117 4.50 0.43 -6.01
CA THR A 117 4.55 -0.88 -6.67
C THR A 117 3.59 -1.86 -5.97
N ASP A 118 3.67 -3.14 -6.32
CA ASP A 118 2.83 -4.21 -5.81
C ASP A 118 3.65 -5.44 -5.34
N GLY A 119 2.95 -6.40 -4.75
CA GLY A 119 3.56 -7.61 -4.23
C GLY A 119 4.07 -8.55 -5.30
N GLY A 120 3.69 -8.41 -6.56
CA GLY A 120 4.25 -9.19 -7.66
C GLY A 120 5.69 -8.78 -7.95
N GLU A 121 6.01 -7.49 -7.85
CA GLU A 121 7.39 -7.01 -7.92
C GLU A 121 8.17 -7.34 -6.64
N ILE A 122 7.59 -7.03 -5.47
CA ILE A 122 8.29 -7.14 -4.18
C ILE A 122 8.44 -8.59 -3.71
N TYR A 123 7.42 -9.43 -3.93
CA TYR A 123 7.38 -10.83 -3.54
C TYR A 123 6.89 -11.73 -4.70
N PRO A 124 7.70 -11.95 -5.76
CA PRO A 124 7.26 -12.64 -6.99
C PRO A 124 6.63 -14.02 -6.76
N TYR A 125 7.09 -14.73 -5.72
CA TYR A 125 6.63 -16.09 -5.40
C TYR A 125 5.48 -16.14 -4.39
N ARG A 126 5.01 -15.01 -3.86
CA ARG A 126 3.90 -14.93 -2.91
C ARG A 126 2.63 -14.46 -3.60
N ILE A 127 1.98 -15.40 -4.29
CA ILE A 127 0.75 -15.16 -5.07
C ILE A 127 -0.33 -14.47 -4.22
N ASP A 128 -0.43 -14.82 -2.94
CA ASP A 128 -1.36 -14.22 -1.98
C ASP A 128 -1.12 -12.72 -1.72
N LEU A 129 0.07 -12.21 -2.03
CA LEU A 129 0.46 -10.81 -1.87
C LEU A 129 0.53 -10.04 -3.19
N GLN A 130 0.43 -10.70 -4.35
CA GLN A 130 0.74 -10.10 -5.66
C GLN A 130 0.04 -8.75 -5.89
N ASN A 131 -1.24 -8.65 -5.51
CA ASN A 131 -2.04 -7.44 -5.70
C ASN A 131 -2.00 -6.46 -4.52
N GLN A 132 -1.12 -6.66 -3.53
CA GLN A 132 -1.00 -5.73 -2.41
C GLN A 132 -0.05 -4.58 -2.75
N PRO A 133 -0.38 -3.32 -2.42
CA PRO A 133 0.45 -2.17 -2.70
C PRO A 133 1.62 -2.06 -1.73
N PHE A 134 2.76 -1.65 -2.25
CA PHE A 134 3.98 -1.36 -1.50
C PHE A 134 4.64 -0.09 -2.02
N TRP A 135 5.28 0.66 -1.14
CA TRP A 135 6.17 1.76 -1.51
C TRP A 135 7.61 1.29 -1.47
N CYS A 136 8.35 1.51 -2.55
CA CYS A 136 9.74 1.13 -2.71
C CYS A 136 10.62 2.36 -2.88
N CYS A 137 11.78 2.36 -2.23
CA CYS A 137 12.85 3.31 -2.52
C CYS A 137 13.71 2.72 -3.65
N ASP A 138 13.65 3.29 -4.84
CA ASP A 138 14.43 2.79 -5.99
C ASP A 138 15.95 2.99 -5.82
N THR A 139 16.39 3.86 -4.90
CA THR A 139 17.82 4.04 -4.58
C THR A 139 18.42 2.84 -3.86
N CYS A 140 17.70 2.28 -2.88
CA CYS A 140 18.24 1.21 -2.01
C CYS A 140 17.48 -0.11 -2.09
N GLY A 141 16.34 -0.16 -2.80
CA GLY A 141 15.48 -1.34 -2.94
C GLY A 141 14.68 -1.73 -1.69
N ASN A 142 14.80 -0.98 -0.58
CA ASN A 142 13.96 -1.22 0.60
C ASN A 142 12.54 -0.72 0.35
N PHE A 143 11.58 -1.31 1.06
CA PHE A 143 10.16 -1.05 0.85
C PHE A 143 9.33 -1.13 2.13
N VAL A 144 8.17 -0.47 2.13
CA VAL A 144 7.13 -0.51 3.17
C VAL A 144 5.79 -0.88 2.56
N GLY A 145 4.96 -1.65 3.29
CA GLY A 145 3.59 -1.95 2.88
C GLY A 145 2.64 -0.78 3.13
N CYS A 146 1.41 -0.90 2.63
CA CYS A 146 0.36 0.11 2.83
C CYS A 146 -0.80 -0.41 3.70
N HIS A 147 -1.68 0.48 4.13
CA HIS A 147 -2.95 0.17 4.81
C HIS A 147 -4.00 -0.42 3.83
N HIS A 148 -3.61 -1.49 3.13
CA HIS A 148 -4.31 -2.13 2.02
C HIS A 148 -5.67 -2.77 2.36
N LYS A 149 -6.07 -2.77 3.63
CA LYS A 149 -7.37 -3.25 4.12
C LYS A 149 -8.37 -2.12 4.43
N THR A 150 -7.95 -0.87 4.22
CA THR A 150 -8.75 0.32 4.52
C THR A 150 -9.04 1.11 3.24
N LYS A 151 -9.89 2.15 3.32
CA LYS A 151 -10.11 3.09 2.21
C LYS A 151 -8.83 3.84 1.82
N ALA A 152 -7.92 4.03 2.77
CA ALA A 152 -6.58 4.59 2.59
C ALA A 152 -5.60 3.52 2.06
N TYR A 153 -5.98 2.87 0.95
CA TYR A 153 -5.39 1.63 0.46
C TYR A 153 -3.88 1.74 0.13
N THR A 154 -3.44 2.90 -0.35
CA THR A 154 -2.04 3.18 -0.70
C THR A 154 -1.28 3.93 0.39
N THR A 155 -1.92 4.31 1.51
CA THR A 155 -1.21 5.04 2.57
C THR A 155 -0.14 4.13 3.19
N PRO A 156 1.15 4.55 3.23
CA PRO A 156 2.22 3.73 3.78
C PRO A 156 1.99 3.46 5.28
N ILE A 157 2.36 2.27 5.73
CA ILE A 157 2.24 1.88 7.15
C ILE A 157 3.19 2.70 8.06
N GLY A 158 4.27 3.22 7.49
CA GLY A 158 5.28 4.01 8.19
C GLY A 158 6.46 4.33 7.27
N CYS A 159 7.64 4.58 7.83
CA CYS A 159 8.85 4.80 7.03
C CYS A 159 9.38 3.51 6.39
N ILE A 160 10.19 3.64 5.34
CA ILE A 160 10.85 2.52 4.63
C ILE A 160 11.99 1.98 5.50
N PRO A 161 11.87 0.77 6.08
CA PRO A 161 12.88 0.23 6.99
C PRO A 161 13.99 -0.50 6.23
N THR A 162 15.16 -0.62 6.84
CA THR A 162 16.15 -1.63 6.45
C THR A 162 15.64 -3.04 6.79
N SER A 163 16.30 -4.08 6.27
CA SER A 163 16.03 -5.48 6.66
C SER A 163 16.18 -5.71 8.16
N GLU A 164 17.21 -5.11 8.76
CA GLU A 164 17.49 -5.19 10.20
C GLU A 164 16.39 -4.52 11.04
N ILE A 165 15.96 -3.31 10.66
CA ILE A 165 14.86 -2.61 11.34
C ILE A 165 13.55 -3.38 11.16
N LYS A 166 13.29 -3.94 9.96
CA LYS A 166 12.10 -4.77 9.70
C LYS A 166 12.07 -5.99 10.63
N TYR A 167 13.22 -6.62 10.86
CA TYR A 167 13.34 -7.72 11.81
C TYR A 167 13.12 -7.28 13.27
N ALA A 168 13.72 -6.16 13.68
CA ALA A 168 13.52 -5.61 15.03
C ALA A 168 12.05 -5.25 15.31
N ARG A 169 11.37 -4.60 14.35
CA ARG A 169 9.93 -4.31 14.42
C ARG A 169 9.10 -5.59 14.58
N LYS A 170 9.45 -6.67 13.88
CA LYS A 170 8.77 -7.97 14.00
C LYS A 170 8.90 -8.55 15.41
N ILE A 171 10.08 -8.46 16.02
CA ILE A 171 10.31 -8.90 17.41
C ILE A 171 9.44 -8.09 18.39
N ILE A 172 9.47 -6.76 18.27
CA ILE A 172 8.69 -5.87 19.13
C ILE A 172 7.19 -6.15 18.98
N HIS A 173 6.72 -6.30 17.75
CA HIS A 173 5.31 -6.63 17.49
C HIS A 173 4.89 -7.95 18.14
N ALA A 174 5.71 -9.00 18.02
CA ALA A 174 5.42 -10.29 18.64
C ALA A 174 5.37 -10.22 20.18
N LEU A 175 6.19 -9.36 20.78
CA LEU A 175 6.15 -9.10 22.22
C LEU A 175 4.88 -8.36 22.62
N LEU A 176 4.53 -7.29 21.89
CA LEU A 176 3.30 -6.55 22.11
C LEU A 176 2.05 -7.45 21.97
N ASP A 177 2.01 -8.28 20.92
CA ASP A 177 0.94 -9.25 20.67
C ASP A 177 0.71 -10.12 21.90
N ARG A 178 1.79 -10.71 22.46
CA ARG A 178 1.72 -11.55 23.66
C ARG A 178 1.15 -10.81 24.85
N ILE A 179 1.59 -9.57 25.08
CA ILE A 179 1.17 -8.77 26.23
C ILE A 179 -0.33 -8.46 26.13
N TRP A 180 -0.79 -7.88 25.03
CA TRP A 180 -2.20 -7.49 24.94
C TRP A 180 -3.14 -8.71 24.80
N GLN A 181 -2.68 -9.81 24.19
CA GLN A 181 -3.46 -11.05 24.09
C GLN A 181 -3.59 -11.77 25.43
N SER A 182 -2.72 -11.47 26.42
CA SER A 182 -2.87 -12.00 27.77
C SER A 182 -4.11 -11.46 28.51
N GLY A 183 -4.71 -10.37 28.02
CA GLY A 183 -5.84 -9.70 28.65
C GLY A 183 -5.49 -8.82 29.86
N ARG A 184 -4.21 -8.74 30.25
CA ARG A 184 -3.76 -7.91 31.40
C ARG A 184 -3.82 -6.41 31.13
N ILE A 185 -3.61 -6.01 29.87
CA ILE A 185 -3.64 -4.62 29.40
C ILE A 185 -4.23 -4.60 27.99
N GLY A 186 -5.10 -3.62 27.71
CA GLY A 186 -5.69 -3.47 26.38
C GLY A 186 -4.64 -3.06 25.35
N ARG A 187 -4.84 -3.40 24.06
CA ARG A 187 -3.90 -2.99 22.99
C ARG A 187 -3.72 -1.47 22.94
N SER A 188 -4.81 -0.71 22.93
CA SER A 188 -4.74 0.76 22.86
C SER A 188 -4.07 1.36 24.10
N GLU A 189 -4.37 0.80 25.27
CA GLU A 189 -3.77 1.21 26.55
C GLU A 189 -2.26 0.94 26.57
N LEU A 190 -1.82 -0.22 26.08
CA LEU A 190 -0.39 -0.54 25.96
C LEU A 190 0.34 0.43 25.03
N TYR A 191 -0.25 0.76 23.87
CA TYR A 191 0.35 1.74 22.95
C TYR A 191 0.42 3.14 23.55
N GLN A 192 -0.60 3.55 24.31
CA GLN A 192 -0.58 4.83 25.01
C GLN A 192 0.52 4.86 26.08
N ALA A 193 0.62 3.81 26.90
CA ALA A 193 1.64 3.72 27.95
C ALA A 193 3.07 3.76 27.38
N ILE A 194 3.30 3.13 26.22
CA ILE A 194 4.59 3.21 25.52
C ILE A 194 4.82 4.64 24.98
N SER A 195 3.79 5.29 24.43
CA SER A 195 3.89 6.67 23.93
C SER A 195 4.26 7.65 25.04
N ASP A 196 3.65 7.50 26.22
CA ASP A 196 3.93 8.33 27.39
C ASP A 196 5.38 8.18 27.86
N GLU A 197 5.94 6.96 27.81
CA GLU A 197 7.32 6.70 28.22
C GLU A 197 8.35 7.13 27.17
N VAL A 198 8.03 7.02 25.88
CA VAL A 198 8.87 7.50 24.77
C VAL A 198 8.83 9.03 24.66
N GLY A 199 7.74 9.67 25.12
CA GLY A 199 7.54 11.12 25.07
C GLY A 199 6.99 11.64 23.73
N CYS A 200 6.58 10.74 22.83
CA CYS A 200 5.89 11.06 21.58
C CYS A 200 4.96 9.93 21.17
N GLU A 201 4.11 10.17 20.16
CA GLU A 201 3.21 9.14 19.65
C GLU A 201 3.98 7.92 19.13
N TYR A 202 3.77 6.78 19.79
CA TYR A 202 4.43 5.53 19.44
C TYR A 202 3.65 4.75 18.39
N HIS A 203 4.35 4.37 17.32
CA HIS A 203 3.90 3.33 16.41
C HIS A 203 5.09 2.49 15.96
N THR A 204 4.97 1.15 16.03
CA THR A 204 6.07 0.22 15.70
C THR A 204 6.64 0.48 14.30
N ALA A 205 5.82 0.90 13.33
CA ALA A 205 6.27 1.17 11.97
C ALA A 205 7.01 2.51 11.78
N ASN A 206 7.08 3.34 12.82
CA ASN A 206 7.80 4.61 12.80
C ASN A 206 9.23 4.49 13.33
N ILE A 207 9.63 3.34 13.86
CA ILE A 207 10.98 3.09 14.39
C ILE A 207 12.02 3.18 13.27
N ARG A 208 12.95 4.14 13.33
CA ARG A 208 13.90 4.47 12.25
C ARG A 208 15.32 3.95 12.47
N SER A 209 15.67 3.46 13.67
CA SER A 209 17.00 2.91 13.96
C SER A 209 16.96 1.70 14.89
N ILE A 210 18.09 0.99 14.99
CA ILE A 210 18.23 -0.17 15.89
C ILE A 210 18.31 0.29 17.35
N GLU A 211 18.92 1.44 17.61
CA GLU A 211 19.01 2.06 18.93
C GLU A 211 17.61 2.43 19.46
N GLU A 212 16.77 2.98 18.59
CA GLU A 212 15.37 3.25 18.89
C GLU A 212 14.61 1.94 19.16
N ALA A 213 14.78 0.94 18.28
CA ALA A 213 14.15 -0.38 18.44
C ALA A 213 14.53 -1.04 19.78
N ARG A 214 15.82 -0.97 20.18
CA ARG A 214 16.30 -1.48 21.48
C ARG A 214 15.67 -0.74 22.65
N THR A 215 15.51 0.57 22.53
CA THR A 215 14.87 1.39 23.56
C THR A 215 13.40 1.02 23.73
N VAL A 216 12.65 0.99 22.63
CA VAL A 216 11.26 0.54 22.62
C VAL A 216 11.13 -0.88 23.17
N TYR A 217 12.00 -1.80 22.76
CA TYR A 217 11.98 -3.18 23.26
C TYR A 217 12.11 -3.25 24.79
N ARG A 218 13.03 -2.47 25.39
CA ARG A 218 13.17 -2.41 26.85
C ARG A 218 11.93 -1.87 27.54
N ILE A 219 11.29 -0.85 26.96
CA ILE A 219 10.03 -0.29 27.46
C ILE A 219 8.94 -1.35 27.43
N VAL A 220 8.70 -1.95 26.27
CA VAL A 220 7.67 -2.98 26.08
C VAL A 220 7.87 -4.19 27.00
N HIS A 221 9.13 -4.60 27.22
CA HIS A 221 9.45 -5.73 28.09
C HIS A 221 9.05 -5.51 29.55
N LYS A 222 8.87 -4.27 30.02
CA LYS A 222 8.38 -4.00 31.39
C LYS A 222 6.94 -4.47 31.61
N TYR A 223 6.18 -4.66 30.54
CA TYR A 223 4.78 -5.06 30.57
C TYR A 223 4.56 -6.57 30.34
N SER A 224 5.63 -7.34 30.13
CA SER A 224 5.59 -8.81 29.92
C SER A 224 5.55 -9.57 31.25
#